data_AF-A0A945CK87-F1
#
_entry.id   AF-A0A945CK87-F1
#
_cell.length_a   1.000
_cell.length_b   1.000
_cell.length_c   1.000
_cell.angle_alpha   90.00
_cell.angle_beta   90.00
_cell.angle_gamma   90.00
#
_symmetry.space_group_name_H-M   'P 1'
#
loop_
_entity.id
_entity.type
_entity.pdbx_description
1 polymer ?
#
loop_
_entity_poly.entity_id
_entity_poly.type
_entity_poly.pdbx_seq_one_letter_code
_entity_poly.pdbx_strand_id
1 'polypeptide(L)'
;MYTLLLLLILSSAANAHVGDRIYPIPEISDADLTQLDLHDTSLDDWRRVLLQPSLWPADFYASPKVGEGAPYDPFDMDYQFWLGWNGSPDRLYFAMERTDDVYVCEYAGGNTGDLWRHDGNFEFLVDGDHSGGDFTGSADPDWTDEEKTLNNNRTAQQDS
;
A
#
# COMPACT_ATOMS: atom_id res chain seq x y z
N MET A 1 -33.88 28.97 34.02
CA MET A 1 -33.57 27.54 34.21
C MET A 1 -32.84 27.11 32.95
N TYR A 2 -31.51 27.05 32.98
CA TYR A 2 -30.69 26.67 31.82
C TYR A 2 -30.33 25.20 31.94
N THR A 3 -30.81 24.39 31.01
CA THR A 3 -30.48 22.96 30.93
C THR A 3 -29.15 22.82 30.21
N LEU A 4 -28.13 22.34 30.91
CA LEU A 4 -26.82 21.99 30.35
C LEU A 4 -26.94 20.59 29.73
N LEU A 5 -26.79 20.48 28.40
CA LEU A 5 -26.76 19.20 27.70
C LEU A 5 -25.31 18.69 27.67
N LEU A 6 -25.03 17.61 28.40
CA LEU A 6 -23.73 16.93 28.37
C LEU A 6 -23.76 15.90 27.23
N LEU A 7 -23.08 16.19 26.12
CA LEU A 7 -22.82 15.19 25.08
C LEU A 7 -21.67 14.28 25.55
N LEU A 8 -21.99 13.04 25.91
CA LEU A 8 -21.00 11.98 26.08
C LEU A 8 -20.66 11.45 24.68
N ILE A 9 -19.55 11.89 24.10
CA ILE A 9 -19.00 11.28 22.90
C ILE A 9 -18.31 10.00 23.35
N LEU A 10 -18.98 8.87 23.18
CA LEU A 10 -18.36 7.55 23.26
C LEU A 10 -17.53 7.35 22.00
N SER A 11 -16.25 7.69 22.04
CA SER A 11 -15.29 7.20 21.07
C SER A 11 -15.09 5.71 21.34
N SER A 12 -15.88 4.86 20.68
CA SER A 12 -15.52 3.45 20.56
C SER A 12 -14.20 3.38 19.82
N ALA A 13 -13.15 2.92 20.50
CA ALA A 13 -11.94 2.51 19.82
C ALA A 13 -12.33 1.36 18.89
N ALA A 14 -12.48 1.66 17.60
CA ALA A 14 -12.46 0.63 16.58
C ALA A 14 -11.08 -0.01 16.70
N ASN A 15 -11.01 -1.25 17.17
CA ASN A 15 -9.82 -2.08 16.99
C ASN A 15 -9.83 -2.55 15.54
N ALA A 16 -9.81 -1.61 14.62
CA ALA A 16 -9.44 -1.91 13.27
C ALA A 16 -7.97 -2.36 13.35
N HIS A 17 -7.69 -3.49 12.73
CA HIS A 17 -6.56 -4.38 12.97
C HIS A 17 -5.23 -3.60 12.97
N VAL A 18 -4.80 -3.11 14.14
CA VAL A 18 -3.44 -2.59 14.32
C VAL A 18 -2.55 -3.81 14.20
N GLY A 19 -2.05 -4.07 13.00
CA GLY A 19 -1.05 -5.10 12.80
C GLY A 19 0.11 -4.89 13.77
N ASP A 20 0.77 -5.95 14.19
CA ASP A 20 1.87 -5.89 15.16
C ASP A 20 3.06 -5.02 14.67
N ARG A 21 3.05 -4.61 13.40
CA ARG A 21 4.05 -3.74 12.77
C ARG A 21 3.40 -2.48 12.22
N ILE A 22 3.98 -1.34 12.56
CA ILE A 22 3.59 -0.02 12.05
C ILE A 22 4.71 0.47 11.14
N TYR A 23 4.38 0.75 9.88
CA TYR A 23 5.29 1.34 8.91
C TYR A 23 4.91 2.82 8.71
N PRO A 24 5.71 3.77 9.22
CA PRO A 24 5.39 5.18 9.08
C PRO A 24 5.59 5.64 7.62
N ILE A 25 4.61 6.37 7.10
CA ILE A 25 4.76 7.13 5.85
C ILE A 25 5.15 8.55 6.25
N PRO A 26 6.37 9.02 5.93
CA PRO A 26 6.82 10.36 6.31
C PRO A 26 6.09 11.45 5.50
N GLU A 27 5.90 12.62 6.11
CA GLU A 27 5.41 13.79 5.40
C GLU A 27 6.54 14.38 4.55
N ILE A 28 6.29 14.58 3.26
CA ILE A 28 7.13 15.34 2.34
C ILE A 28 6.64 16.79 2.40
N SER A 29 7.51 17.72 2.78
CA SER A 29 7.16 19.15 2.78
C SER A 29 6.88 19.66 1.38
N ASP A 30 6.10 20.74 1.22
CA ASP A 30 5.85 21.35 -0.10
C ASP A 30 7.16 21.73 -0.81
N ALA A 31 8.16 22.18 -0.03
CA ALA A 31 9.48 22.54 -0.55
C ALA A 31 10.23 21.32 -1.09
N ASP A 32 10.21 20.20 -0.37
CA ASP A 32 10.87 18.97 -0.79
C ASP A 32 10.12 18.29 -1.94
N LEU A 33 8.80 18.41 -1.97
CA LEU A 33 7.97 17.90 -3.06
C LEU A 33 8.36 18.55 -4.40
N THR A 34 8.73 19.83 -4.42
CA THR A 34 9.20 20.50 -5.65
C THR A 34 10.52 19.96 -6.19
N GLN A 35 11.26 19.18 -5.40
CA GLN A 35 12.51 18.55 -5.81
C GLN A 35 12.29 17.18 -6.44
N LEU A 36 11.08 16.62 -6.32
CA LEU A 36 10.73 15.33 -6.90
C LEU A 36 10.28 15.49 -8.35
N ASP A 37 10.94 14.79 -9.27
CA ASP A 37 10.51 14.63 -10.65
C ASP A 37 9.86 13.25 -10.83
N LEU A 38 8.53 13.24 -10.96
CA LEU A 38 7.76 11.99 -11.07
C LEU A 38 7.82 11.35 -12.46
N HIS A 39 8.56 11.94 -13.41
CA HIS A 39 8.53 11.56 -14.82
C HIS A 39 9.90 11.23 -15.42
N ASP A 40 10.98 11.36 -14.67
CA ASP A 40 12.34 11.15 -15.17
C ASP A 40 12.84 9.70 -15.01
N THR A 41 12.04 8.81 -14.41
CA THR A 41 12.35 7.40 -14.12
C THR A 41 13.58 7.21 -13.21
N SER A 42 14.02 8.27 -12.53
CA SER A 42 15.13 8.27 -11.59
C SER A 42 14.64 8.18 -10.15
N LEU A 43 15.53 7.75 -9.26
CA LEU A 43 15.32 7.73 -7.80
C LEU A 43 16.27 8.68 -7.06
N ASP A 44 17.08 9.45 -7.77
CA ASP A 44 18.13 10.27 -7.17
C ASP A 44 17.58 11.40 -6.27
N ASP A 45 16.44 11.95 -6.64
CA ASP A 45 15.63 12.89 -5.88
C ASP A 45 14.95 12.25 -4.67
N TRP A 46 14.36 11.06 -4.82
CA TRP A 46 13.79 10.28 -3.72
C TRP A 46 14.85 9.95 -2.66
N ARG A 47 16.03 9.51 -3.09
CA ARG A 47 17.20 9.24 -2.22
C ARG A 47 17.77 10.49 -1.57
N ARG A 48 17.47 11.68 -2.08
CA ARG A 48 17.89 12.95 -1.48
C ARG A 48 16.88 13.48 -0.47
N VAL A 49 15.60 13.40 -0.81
CA VAL A 49 14.49 13.92 0.00
C VAL A 49 14.17 12.97 1.17
N LEU A 50 14.01 11.68 0.88
CA LEU A 50 13.60 10.68 1.88
C LEU A 50 14.77 9.84 2.42
N LEU A 51 15.95 9.95 1.80
CA LEU A 51 17.20 9.28 2.19
C LEU A 51 17.20 7.75 2.01
N GLN A 52 16.34 7.04 2.74
CA GLN A 52 16.28 5.58 2.75
C GLN A 52 14.91 5.07 2.28
N PRO A 53 14.85 3.85 1.73
CA PRO A 53 13.58 3.18 1.47
C PRO A 53 12.74 3.10 2.74
N SER A 54 11.44 3.32 2.58
CA SER A 54 10.42 3.13 3.62
C SER A 54 10.09 1.65 3.82
N LEU A 55 10.22 0.83 2.77
CA LEU A 55 10.02 -0.62 2.82
C LEU A 55 11.15 -1.35 2.11
N TRP A 56 11.61 -2.42 2.76
CA TRP A 56 12.60 -3.37 2.27
C TRP A 56 11.94 -4.72 1.98
N PRO A 57 12.57 -5.61 1.19
CA PRO A 57 12.01 -6.93 0.90
C PRO A 57 11.64 -7.74 2.16
N ALA A 58 12.43 -7.58 3.22
CA ALA A 58 12.21 -8.26 4.51
C ALA A 58 10.94 -7.81 5.26
N ASP A 59 10.34 -6.68 4.86
CA ASP A 59 9.10 -6.17 5.43
C ASP A 59 7.86 -6.85 4.84
N PHE A 60 8.02 -7.53 3.69
CA PHE A 60 6.95 -8.21 2.97
C PHE A 60 6.80 -9.66 3.40
N TYR A 61 5.56 -10.14 3.36
CA TYR A 61 5.26 -11.55 3.53
C TYR A 61 5.33 -12.26 2.18
N ALA A 62 6.35 -13.09 1.98
CA ALA A 62 6.40 -14.01 0.85
C ALA A 62 5.37 -15.13 1.08
N SER A 63 4.27 -15.10 0.31
CA SER A 63 3.26 -16.15 0.38
C SER A 63 3.90 -17.53 0.13
N PRO A 64 3.73 -18.52 1.01
CA PRO A 64 4.22 -19.88 0.76
C PRO A 64 3.45 -20.57 -0.38
N LYS A 65 2.35 -19.98 -0.84
CA LYS A 65 1.54 -20.41 -1.99
C LYS A 65 1.52 -19.27 -3.02
N VAL A 66 2.67 -19.02 -3.66
CA VAL A 66 2.82 -18.01 -4.73
C VAL A 66 2.02 -18.33 -6.01
N GLY A 67 1.28 -19.44 -6.06
CA GLY A 67 0.54 -19.85 -7.25
C GLY A 67 1.48 -20.17 -8.41
N GLU A 68 1.41 -19.39 -9.49
CA GLU A 68 2.34 -19.44 -10.63
C GLU A 68 3.56 -18.51 -10.45
N GLY A 69 3.62 -17.72 -9.37
CA GLY A 69 4.73 -16.81 -9.08
C GLY A 69 6.00 -17.52 -8.56
N ALA A 70 7.13 -16.81 -8.56
CA ALA A 70 8.38 -17.28 -7.97
C ALA A 70 8.51 -16.84 -6.50
N PRO A 71 9.18 -17.62 -5.64
CA PRO A 71 9.63 -17.14 -4.33
C PRO A 71 10.58 -15.96 -4.46
N TYR A 72 10.64 -15.10 -3.44
CA TYR A 72 11.62 -14.02 -3.38
C TYR A 72 13.06 -14.59 -3.36
N ASP A 73 13.89 -14.11 -4.28
CA ASP A 73 15.35 -14.34 -4.33
C ASP A 73 16.02 -13.04 -4.81
N PRO A 74 16.86 -12.37 -3.99
CA PRO A 74 17.49 -11.10 -4.37
C PRO A 74 18.46 -11.21 -5.55
N PHE A 75 18.84 -12.42 -5.98
CA PHE A 75 19.63 -12.62 -7.21
C PHE A 75 18.78 -12.74 -8.48
N ASP A 76 17.49 -13.04 -8.32
CA ASP A 76 16.48 -13.11 -9.38
C ASP A 76 15.74 -11.77 -9.41
N MET A 77 14.96 -11.45 -8.37
CA MET A 77 14.23 -10.20 -8.20
C MET A 77 14.43 -9.57 -6.81
N ASP A 78 14.88 -8.32 -6.79
CA ASP A 78 14.97 -7.48 -5.58
C ASP A 78 14.22 -6.16 -5.73
N TYR A 79 13.72 -5.60 -4.62
CA TYR A 79 12.90 -4.40 -4.67
C TYR A 79 12.93 -3.56 -3.39
N GLN A 80 12.80 -2.23 -3.54
CA GLN A 80 12.77 -1.26 -2.45
C GLN A 80 11.75 -0.18 -2.77
N PHE A 81 11.07 0.32 -1.74
CA PHE A 81 10.04 1.35 -1.91
C PHE A 81 10.32 2.59 -1.09
N TRP A 82 10.08 3.74 -1.70
CA TRP A 82 10.02 5.04 -1.03
C TRP A 82 8.57 5.50 -0.98
N LEU A 83 8.10 5.76 0.24
CA LEU A 83 6.75 6.23 0.52
C LEU A 83 6.82 7.64 1.10
N GLY A 84 5.88 8.49 0.72
CA GLY A 84 5.68 9.76 1.39
C GLY A 84 4.26 10.25 1.23
N TRP A 85 3.83 11.15 2.12
CA TRP A 85 2.55 11.83 2.00
C TRP A 85 2.76 13.33 2.05
N ASN A 86 1.87 14.11 1.43
CA ASN A 86 1.89 15.56 1.57
C ASN A 86 0.45 16.05 1.76
N GLY A 87 0.22 16.89 2.78
CA GLY A 87 -1.11 17.39 3.14
C GLY A 87 -1.68 18.46 2.21
N SER A 88 -0.90 19.00 1.27
CA SER A 88 -1.34 19.95 0.25
C SER A 88 -0.59 19.71 -1.07
N PRO A 89 -0.90 18.58 -1.73
CA PRO A 89 -2.24 18.43 -2.30
C PRO A 89 -3.09 17.27 -1.75
N ASP A 90 -2.81 16.76 -0.55
CA ASP A 90 -3.48 15.59 0.05
C ASP A 90 -3.27 14.32 -0.80
N ARG A 91 -1.99 13.93 -0.92
CA ARG A 91 -1.57 12.82 -1.78
C ARG A 91 -0.52 11.94 -1.12
N LEU A 92 -0.63 10.65 -1.42
CA LEU A 92 0.44 9.68 -1.23
C LEU A 92 1.32 9.63 -2.48
N TYR A 93 2.62 9.53 -2.26
CA TYR A 93 3.66 9.47 -3.27
C TYR A 93 4.46 8.19 -3.08
N PHE A 94 4.74 7.53 -4.20
CA PHE A 94 5.40 6.24 -4.24
C PHE A 94 6.48 6.23 -5.31
N ALA A 95 7.60 5.62 -4.97
CA ALA A 95 8.65 5.26 -5.89
C ALA A 95 9.16 3.86 -5.55
N MET A 96 9.66 3.16 -6.56
CA MET A 96 10.17 1.81 -6.43
C MET A 96 11.47 1.67 -7.21
N GLU A 97 12.45 1.03 -6.58
CA GLU A 97 13.52 0.36 -7.31
C GLU A 97 13.16 -1.11 -7.42
N ARG A 98 13.23 -1.67 -8.63
CA ARG A 98 13.18 -3.10 -8.87
C ARG A 98 14.40 -3.48 -9.68
N THR A 99 15.12 -4.49 -9.20
CA THR A 99 16.20 -5.14 -9.93
C THR A 99 15.74 -6.54 -10.27
N ASP A 100 15.93 -6.94 -11.51
CA ASP A 100 15.52 -8.24 -12.01
C ASP A 100 16.61 -8.76 -12.97
N ASP A 101 16.91 -10.05 -12.93
CA ASP A 101 17.85 -10.66 -13.87
C ASP A 101 17.22 -10.84 -15.27
N VAL A 102 15.88 -10.93 -15.35
CA VAL A 102 15.10 -11.01 -16.58
C VAL A 102 13.93 -10.02 -16.54
N TYR A 103 14.05 -8.91 -17.27
CA TYR A 103 12.99 -7.93 -17.37
C TYR A 103 11.89 -8.28 -18.41
N VAL A 104 10.67 -8.53 -17.93
CA VAL A 104 9.46 -8.84 -18.70
C VAL A 104 8.42 -7.72 -18.58
N CYS A 105 8.46 -6.72 -19.47
CA CYS A 105 7.47 -5.63 -19.50
C CYS A 105 6.80 -5.47 -20.87
N GLU A 106 6.32 -6.58 -21.43
CA GLU A 106 5.69 -6.63 -22.75
C GLU A 106 4.16 -6.52 -22.72
N TYR A 107 3.60 -5.79 -21.74
CA TYR A 107 2.15 -5.59 -21.69
C TYR A 107 1.66 -4.82 -22.93
N ALA A 108 1.07 -5.55 -23.88
CA ALA A 108 0.63 -5.00 -25.16
C ALA A 108 -0.66 -4.15 -25.07
N GLY A 109 -1.19 -3.95 -23.86
CA GLY A 109 -2.51 -3.37 -23.63
C GLY A 109 -3.64 -4.39 -23.79
N GLY A 110 -4.83 -4.04 -23.32
CA GLY A 110 -6.01 -4.90 -23.38
C GLY A 110 -6.46 -5.36 -22.00
N ASN A 111 -6.25 -6.64 -21.69
CA ASN A 111 -6.72 -7.25 -20.45
C ASN A 111 -5.83 -6.84 -19.26
N THR A 112 -6.32 -5.92 -18.44
CA THR A 112 -5.59 -5.48 -17.23
C THR A 112 -5.41 -6.60 -16.20
N GLY A 113 -6.20 -7.68 -16.28
CA GLY A 113 -6.03 -8.87 -15.45
C GLY A 113 -4.76 -9.68 -15.75
N ASP A 114 -4.02 -9.34 -16.80
CA ASP A 114 -2.73 -9.96 -17.13
C ASP A 114 -1.53 -9.11 -16.64
N LEU A 115 -1.76 -7.91 -16.09
CA LEU A 115 -0.70 -7.01 -15.65
C LEU A 115 0.23 -7.67 -14.62
N TRP A 116 -0.30 -8.51 -13.73
CA TRP A 116 0.48 -9.19 -12.68
C TRP A 116 1.59 -10.10 -13.21
N ARG A 117 1.54 -10.45 -14.50
CA ARG A 117 2.54 -11.28 -15.20
C ARG A 117 3.73 -10.48 -15.72
N HIS A 118 3.73 -9.17 -15.52
CA HIS A 118 4.73 -8.26 -16.05
C HIS A 118 5.45 -7.53 -14.92
N ASP A 119 6.74 -7.28 -15.13
CA ASP A 119 7.61 -6.76 -14.08
C ASP A 119 7.36 -5.30 -13.74
N GLY A 120 6.68 -4.59 -14.63
CA GLY A 120 6.19 -3.23 -14.40
C GLY A 120 4.97 -3.15 -13.49
N ASN A 121 4.40 -4.27 -13.03
CA ASN A 121 3.26 -4.24 -12.11
C ASN A 121 3.72 -4.23 -10.64
N PHE A 122 3.18 -3.27 -9.90
CA PHE A 122 3.02 -3.32 -8.45
C PHE A 122 1.60 -2.83 -8.11
N GLU A 123 1.04 -3.30 -7.00
CA GLU A 123 -0.29 -2.91 -6.53
C GLU A 123 -0.20 -2.29 -5.13
N PHE A 124 -0.67 -1.05 -4.98
CA PHE A 124 -0.89 -0.41 -3.68
C PHE A 124 -2.38 -0.35 -3.39
N LEU A 125 -2.76 -0.86 -2.22
CA LEU A 125 -4.14 -0.94 -1.77
C LEU A 125 -4.21 -0.16 -0.46
N VAL A 126 -5.09 0.84 -0.40
CA VAL A 126 -5.18 1.78 0.73
C VAL A 126 -6.56 1.68 1.35
N ASP A 127 -6.61 1.34 2.64
CA ASP A 127 -7.80 1.39 3.49
C ASP A 127 -7.76 2.70 4.29
N GLY A 128 -8.18 3.81 3.68
CA GLY A 128 -7.99 5.15 4.26
C GLY A 128 -8.87 5.44 5.48
N ASP A 129 -10.03 4.79 5.57
CA ASP A 129 -10.96 4.91 6.69
C ASP A 129 -10.79 3.80 7.74
N HIS A 130 -9.83 2.89 7.49
CA HIS A 130 -9.51 1.74 8.34
C HIS A 130 -10.74 0.84 8.58
N SER A 131 -11.65 0.78 7.61
CA SER A 131 -12.87 -0.01 7.73
C SER A 131 -12.62 -1.51 7.55
N GLY A 132 -11.48 -1.88 6.98
CA GLY A 132 -11.05 -3.26 6.78
C GLY A 132 -11.81 -4.00 5.67
N GLY A 133 -11.37 -5.22 5.40
CA GLY A 133 -11.90 -6.07 4.34
C GLY A 133 -10.81 -6.51 3.37
N ASP A 134 -11.18 -7.34 2.41
CA ASP A 134 -10.25 -7.80 1.38
C ASP A 134 -10.42 -7.00 0.08
N PHE A 135 -9.30 -6.63 -0.50
CA PHE A 135 -9.22 -5.85 -1.73
C PHE A 135 -9.25 -6.71 -2.99
N THR A 136 -8.96 -8.00 -2.86
CA THR A 136 -8.72 -8.91 -3.99
C THR A 136 -9.93 -9.79 -4.31
N GLY A 137 -10.96 -9.77 -3.46
CA GLY A 137 -12.14 -10.64 -3.59
C GLY A 137 -11.80 -12.12 -3.40
N SER A 138 -10.70 -12.41 -2.73
CA SER A 138 -10.31 -13.71 -2.26
C SER A 138 -11.39 -14.30 -1.32
N ALA A 139 -11.42 -15.62 -1.23
CA ALA A 139 -12.30 -16.33 -0.33
C ALA A 139 -11.42 -17.26 0.50
N ASP A 140 -11.07 -16.82 1.71
CA ASP A 140 -10.37 -17.68 2.66
C ASP A 140 -11.41 -18.49 3.49
N PRO A 141 -11.38 -19.83 3.43
CA PRO A 141 -12.27 -20.66 4.23
C PRO A 141 -12.02 -20.52 5.74
N ASP A 142 -10.83 -20.10 6.17
CA ASP A 142 -10.40 -20.04 7.57
C ASP A 142 -10.68 -18.69 8.24
N TRP A 143 -11.29 -17.74 7.53
CA TRP A 143 -11.66 -16.45 8.10
C TRP A 143 -12.59 -16.55 9.31
N THR A 144 -12.36 -15.66 10.25
CA THR A 144 -13.30 -15.32 11.33
C THR A 144 -14.61 -14.74 10.76
N ASP A 145 -15.66 -14.74 11.58
CA ASP A 145 -16.95 -14.16 11.18
C ASP A 145 -16.86 -12.63 10.93
N GLU A 146 -15.94 -11.94 11.61
CA GLU A 146 -15.64 -10.53 11.39
C GLU A 146 -14.98 -10.31 10.02
N GLU A 147 -13.91 -11.04 9.71
CA GLU A 147 -13.21 -10.96 8.41
C GLU A 147 -14.16 -11.29 7.25
N LYS A 148 -15.02 -12.31 7.41
CA LYS A 148 -16.08 -12.63 6.43
C LYS A 148 -17.05 -11.47 6.22
N THR A 149 -17.41 -10.77 7.29
CA THR A 149 -18.34 -9.62 7.22
C THR A 149 -17.69 -8.44 6.51
N LEU A 150 -16.44 -8.12 6.84
CA LEU A 150 -15.68 -7.05 6.21
C LEU A 150 -15.44 -7.34 4.71
N ASN A 151 -15.08 -8.58 4.34
CA ASN A 151 -14.91 -8.96 2.94
C ASN A 151 -16.22 -8.90 2.13
N ASN A 152 -17.33 -9.43 2.66
CA ASN A 152 -18.60 -9.45 1.93
C ASN A 152 -19.17 -8.06 1.68
N ASN A 153 -18.89 -7.10 2.56
CA ASN A 153 -19.32 -5.72 2.40
C ASN A 153 -18.30 -4.86 1.65
N ARG A 154 -17.09 -5.38 1.38
CA ARG A 154 -15.97 -4.67 0.73
C ARG A 154 -15.76 -3.28 1.29
N THR A 155 -15.84 -3.16 2.62
CA THR A 155 -15.84 -1.86 3.31
C THR A 155 -14.59 -1.03 2.97
N ALA A 156 -13.42 -1.65 2.91
CA ALA A 156 -12.17 -1.02 2.48
C ALA A 156 -12.15 -0.48 1.03
N GLN A 157 -13.16 -0.78 0.20
CA GLN A 157 -13.30 -0.27 -1.18
C GLN A 157 -14.46 0.70 -1.36
N GLN A 158 -15.25 0.95 -0.31
CA GLN A 158 -16.43 1.80 -0.40
C GLN A 158 -16.08 3.22 0.08
N ASP A 159 -15.47 3.99 -0.81
CA ASP A 159 -15.37 5.43 -0.62
C ASP A 159 -16.79 6.03 -0.60
N SER A 160 -17.15 6.70 0.50
CA SER A 160 -18.41 7.47 0.64
C SER A 160 -18.32 8.86 0.00
#